data_AF-A0A1A6GT78-F1
#
_entry.id   AF-A0A1A6GT78-F1
#
_cell.length_a   1.000
_cell.length_b   1.000
_cell.length_c   1.000
_cell.angle_alpha   90.00
_cell.angle_beta   90.00
_cell.angle_gamma   90.00
#
_symmetry.space_group_name_H-M   'P 1'
#
loop_
_entity.id
_entity.type
_entity.pdbx_description
1 polymer ?
#
loop_
_entity_poly.entity_id
_entity_poly.type
_entity_poly.pdbx_seq_one_letter_code
_entity_poly.pdbx_strand_id
1 'polypeptide(L)'
;MLSSTEILKWLREILICRNKFLLKNKQADRSSCHFLFLCGVGCDIPASGNSTQMSVDHDELLRTCALGASLRKGKGNSSMDSTSGCSGTPPICRQAQTKLEVALYMFLWSPDTEAVLVAMSCFRHLCEEADIRCGVDEVSVHNFLPNYNTFMEFASVSNMMSTGRAALQKRVMALLRRIEHPTAGNTEAWEDTHAKWEQATKLILNYPKTKMEDGQV
;
A
#
# COMPACT_ATOMS: atom_id res chain seq x y z
N MET A 1 17.33 8.49 -19.66
CA MET A 1 16.42 7.62 -18.88
C MET A 1 16.51 8.06 -17.42
N LEU A 2 15.39 8.32 -16.76
CA LEU A 2 15.37 8.64 -15.32
C LEU A 2 15.84 7.43 -14.51
N SER A 3 16.66 7.65 -13.48
CA SER A 3 17.05 6.60 -12.56
C SER A 3 15.90 6.22 -11.62
N SER A 4 15.88 4.99 -11.10
CA SER A 4 14.85 4.57 -10.14
C SER A 4 14.79 5.48 -8.90
N THR A 5 15.94 6.02 -8.48
CA THR A 5 16.08 6.96 -7.37
C THR A 5 15.47 8.32 -7.68
N GLU A 6 15.57 8.79 -8.92
CA GLU A 6 14.87 10.02 -9.36
C GLU A 6 13.37 9.83 -9.42
N ILE A 7 12.88 8.67 -9.87
CA ILE A 7 11.45 8.34 -9.86
C ILE A 7 10.93 8.36 -8.41
N LEU A 8 11.69 7.79 -7.47
CA LEU A 8 11.35 7.83 -6.03
C LEU A 8 11.34 9.25 -5.47
N LYS A 9 12.30 10.10 -5.83
CA LYS A 9 12.32 11.51 -5.41
C LYS A 9 11.08 12.24 -5.94
N TRP A 10 10.72 12.01 -7.20
CA TRP A 10 9.51 12.58 -7.79
C TRP A 10 8.23 12.09 -7.09
N LEU A 11 8.18 10.79 -6.79
CA LEU A 11 7.08 10.19 -6.03
C LEU A 11 6.93 10.83 -4.64
N ARG A 12 8.05 11.10 -3.96
CA ARG A 12 8.05 11.81 -2.67
C ARG A 12 7.42 13.19 -2.79
N GLU A 13 7.78 13.96 -3.81
CA GLU A 13 7.19 15.28 -4.04
C GLU A 13 5.68 15.21 -4.33
N ILE A 14 5.22 14.19 -5.03
CA ILE A 14 3.77 13.94 -5.23
C ILE A 14 3.08 13.72 -3.88
N LEU A 15 3.65 12.89 -3.01
CA LEU A 15 3.06 12.63 -1.68
C LEU A 15 3.01 13.90 -0.83
N ILE A 16 4.06 14.71 -0.86
CA ILE A 16 4.09 16.02 -0.20
C ILE A 16 2.97 16.93 -0.75
N CYS A 17 2.81 17.00 -2.07
CA CYS A 17 1.77 17.82 -2.70
C CYS A 17 0.37 17.32 -2.35
N ARG A 18 0.15 16.00 -2.34
CA ARG A 18 -1.09 15.35 -1.95
C ARG A 18 -1.44 15.68 -0.49
N ASN A 19 -0.50 15.56 0.44
CA ASN A 19 -0.72 15.91 1.85
C ASN A 19 -1.06 17.39 2.04
N LYS A 20 -0.34 18.29 1.35
CA LYS A 20 -0.67 19.73 1.34
C LYS A 20 -2.07 19.99 0.82
N PHE A 21 -2.49 19.30 -0.24
CA PHE A 21 -3.84 19.41 -0.79
C PHE A 21 -4.89 18.92 0.21
N LEU A 22 -4.69 17.74 0.83
CA LEU A 22 -5.60 17.18 1.81
C LEU A 22 -5.75 18.09 3.04
N LEU A 23 -4.64 18.64 3.56
CA LEU A 23 -4.66 19.59 4.67
C LEU A 23 -5.49 20.85 4.36
N LYS A 24 -5.32 21.42 3.16
CA LYS A 24 -6.07 22.63 2.74
C LYS A 24 -7.57 22.36 2.60
N ASN A 25 -7.96 21.17 2.15
CA ASN A 25 -9.35 20.82 1.88
C ASN A 25 -10.04 20.10 3.04
N LYS A 26 -9.32 19.79 4.12
CA LYS A 26 -9.86 19.15 5.33
C LYS A 26 -11.06 19.88 5.93
N GLN A 27 -11.15 21.21 5.80
CA GLN A 27 -12.30 21.99 6.29
C GLN A 27 -13.50 22.00 5.33
N ALA A 28 -13.28 21.83 4.01
CA ALA A 28 -14.37 21.74 3.03
C ALA A 28 -15.14 20.41 3.18
N ASP A 29 -14.46 19.38 3.69
CA ASP A 29 -15.05 18.06 3.91
C ASP A 29 -16.03 18.02 5.11
N ARG A 30 -15.93 18.99 6.06
CA ARG A 30 -16.90 19.14 7.17
C ARG A 30 -18.34 19.38 6.71
N SER A 31 -18.56 19.83 5.47
CA SER A 31 -19.92 20.02 4.91
C SER A 31 -20.34 18.91 3.92
N SER A 32 -19.48 17.93 3.64
CA SER A 32 -19.65 16.95 2.55
C SER A 32 -19.27 15.51 2.95
N CYS A 33 -19.45 15.15 4.23
CA CYS A 33 -18.94 13.94 4.90
C CYS A 33 -19.30 12.54 4.32
N HIS A 34 -19.88 12.40 3.13
CA HIS A 34 -20.23 11.08 2.59
C HIS A 34 -19.25 10.50 1.55
N PHE A 35 -18.32 11.28 1.00
CA PHE A 35 -17.58 10.85 -0.20
C PHE A 35 -16.26 10.10 0.06
N LEU A 36 -15.56 10.37 1.15
CA LEU A 36 -14.23 9.77 1.41
C LEU A 36 -14.26 8.51 2.29
N PHE A 37 -15.30 8.33 3.11
CA PHE A 37 -15.42 7.15 3.99
C PHE A 37 -15.55 5.84 3.19
N LEU A 38 -16.22 5.89 2.04
CA LEU A 38 -16.40 4.76 1.12
C LEU A 38 -15.12 4.30 0.41
N CYS A 39 -14.08 5.14 0.33
CA CYS A 39 -12.82 4.79 -0.32
C CYS A 39 -11.84 4.04 0.60
N GLY A 40 -12.06 4.08 1.93
CA GLY A 40 -11.06 3.72 2.93
C GLY A 40 -11.37 2.48 3.78
N VAL A 41 -12.63 2.15 4.05
CA VAL A 41 -12.94 1.06 4.99
C VAL A 41 -13.34 -0.20 4.23
N GLY A 42 -12.55 -1.24 4.41
CA GLY A 42 -12.82 -2.59 3.92
C GLY A 42 -11.71 -3.49 4.42
N CYS A 43 -11.67 -3.64 5.75
CA CYS A 43 -10.91 -4.70 6.40
C CYS A 43 -11.89 -5.83 6.66
N ASP A 44 -11.89 -6.84 5.78
CA ASP A 44 -12.48 -8.13 6.11
C ASP A 44 -11.50 -8.85 7.03
N ILE A 45 -11.81 -8.92 8.32
CA ILE A 45 -11.20 -9.88 9.25
C ILE A 45 -12.30 -10.82 9.73
N PRO A 46 -12.18 -12.15 9.55
CA PRO A 46 -13.14 -13.09 10.10
C PRO A 46 -12.90 -13.23 11.60
N ALA A 47 -13.76 -12.62 12.41
CA ALA A 47 -13.81 -12.87 13.85
C ALA A 47 -14.64 -14.13 14.12
N SER A 48 -13.97 -15.23 14.45
CA SER A 48 -14.62 -16.40 15.05
C SER A 48 -14.77 -16.21 16.57
N GLY A 49 -15.96 -16.47 17.12
CA GLY A 49 -16.10 -16.96 18.50
C GLY A 49 -17.00 -16.18 19.47
N ASN A 50 -18.30 -16.43 19.35
CA ASN A 50 -19.36 -16.58 20.37
C ASN A 50 -19.79 -15.47 21.36
N SER A 51 -21.09 -15.15 21.20
CA SER A 51 -22.17 -14.92 22.19
C SER A 51 -22.07 -13.77 23.19
N THR A 52 -22.91 -12.74 23.03
CA THR A 52 -24.26 -12.70 23.65
C THR A 52 -25.12 -11.62 22.97
N GLN A 53 -26.38 -11.98 22.78
CA GLN A 53 -27.51 -11.33 22.12
C GLN A 53 -27.81 -9.88 22.57
N MET A 54 -27.98 -8.95 21.63
CA MET A 54 -28.91 -7.80 21.71
C MET A 54 -29.40 -7.45 20.29
N SER A 55 -30.73 -7.37 20.15
CA SER A 55 -31.50 -7.12 18.92
C SER A 55 -31.28 -5.71 18.37
N VAL A 56 -31.02 -5.58 17.06
CA VAL A 56 -31.08 -4.30 16.33
C VAL A 56 -31.78 -4.54 14.98
N ASP A 57 -32.80 -3.73 14.72
CA ASP A 57 -33.72 -3.77 13.58
C ASP A 57 -33.02 -3.83 12.20
N HIS A 58 -33.56 -4.69 11.34
CA HIS A 58 -32.98 -5.08 10.04
C HIS A 58 -33.33 -4.11 8.88
N ASP A 59 -33.74 -2.87 9.19
CA ASP A 59 -34.31 -1.92 8.22
C ASP A 59 -33.41 -0.70 7.89
N GLU A 60 -32.25 -0.56 8.54
CA GLU A 60 -31.35 0.58 8.35
C GLU A 60 -30.18 0.30 7.38
N LEU A 61 -29.94 -0.96 7.00
CA LEU A 61 -28.84 -1.33 6.09
C LEU A 61 -29.22 -1.25 4.60
N LEU A 62 -30.51 -1.24 4.27
CA LEU A 62 -31.00 -1.21 2.88
C LEU A 62 -31.27 0.20 2.35
N ARG A 63 -31.33 1.22 3.23
CA ARG A 63 -31.73 2.58 2.84
C ARG A 63 -30.57 3.46 2.33
N THR A 64 -29.33 3.06 2.55
CA THR A 64 -28.13 3.83 2.18
C THR A 64 -27.65 3.57 0.74
N CYS A 65 -28.20 2.56 0.06
CA CYS A 65 -27.79 2.20 -1.30
C CYS A 65 -28.58 2.90 -2.42
N ALA A 66 -29.60 3.73 -2.12
CA ALA A 66 -30.57 4.18 -3.11
C ALA A 66 -30.51 5.68 -3.51
N LEU A 67 -29.54 6.47 -3.05
CA LEU A 67 -29.46 7.89 -3.41
C LEU A 67 -28.07 8.30 -3.90
N GLY A 68 -27.96 8.51 -5.22
CA GLY A 68 -27.02 9.51 -5.76
C GLY A 68 -26.20 9.14 -7.01
N ALA A 69 -26.83 8.78 -8.14
CA ALA A 69 -26.35 9.20 -9.47
C ALA A 69 -27.38 8.86 -10.56
N SER A 70 -28.37 9.74 -10.75
CA SER A 70 -29.14 9.80 -11.99
C SER A 70 -28.45 10.77 -12.95
N LEU A 71 -27.87 10.26 -14.04
CA LEU A 71 -27.75 11.04 -15.28
C LEU A 71 -27.73 10.12 -16.52
N ARG A 72 -28.88 10.11 -17.22
CA ARG A 72 -29.13 9.85 -18.66
C ARG A 72 -28.89 8.44 -19.25
N LYS A 73 -29.96 7.65 -19.16
CA LYS A 73 -30.67 6.87 -20.20
C LYS A 73 -30.00 6.72 -21.59
N GLY A 74 -29.58 5.50 -21.90
CA GLY A 74 -29.45 4.93 -23.25
C GLY A 74 -30.16 3.56 -23.27
N LYS A 75 -31.07 3.35 -24.22
CA LYS A 75 -32.05 2.25 -24.28
C LYS A 75 -31.49 1.05 -25.06
N GLY A 76 -31.62 -0.16 -24.51
CA GLY A 76 -31.34 -1.42 -25.22
C GLY A 76 -31.67 -2.64 -24.35
N ASN A 77 -32.60 -3.46 -24.80
CA ASN A 77 -33.15 -4.61 -24.08
C ASN A 77 -32.22 -5.83 -24.13
N SER A 78 -32.15 -6.63 -23.06
CA SER A 78 -32.29 -8.10 -23.09
C SER A 78 -32.12 -8.72 -21.70
N SER A 79 -32.74 -9.90 -21.56
CA SER A 79 -33.13 -10.63 -20.36
C SER A 79 -32.03 -11.55 -19.82
N MET A 80 -32.11 -11.83 -18.50
CA MET A 80 -31.67 -12.97 -17.66
C MET A 80 -30.75 -14.01 -18.34
N ASP A 81 -29.66 -14.52 -17.76
CA ASP A 81 -29.35 -14.93 -16.40
C ASP A 81 -27.83 -15.25 -16.37
N SER A 82 -27.12 -15.06 -15.25
CA SER A 82 -25.87 -15.77 -14.90
C SER A 82 -25.22 -15.15 -13.65
N THR A 83 -25.25 -15.93 -12.58
CA THR A 83 -24.37 -15.88 -11.40
C THR A 83 -22.98 -15.29 -11.69
N SER A 84 -22.72 -14.08 -11.19
CA SER A 84 -21.35 -13.56 -11.02
C SER A 84 -21.21 -13.06 -9.59
N GLY A 85 -20.28 -13.67 -8.86
CA GLY A 85 -19.88 -13.20 -7.53
C GLY A 85 -19.52 -11.72 -7.64
N CYS A 86 -20.02 -10.93 -6.69
CA CYS A 86 -19.75 -9.50 -6.62
C CYS A 86 -18.29 -9.28 -6.20
N SER A 87 -17.33 -9.54 -7.08
CA SER A 87 -15.95 -9.06 -6.95
C SER A 87 -15.92 -7.66 -7.58
N GLY A 88 -16.50 -6.68 -6.88
CA GLY A 88 -16.35 -5.29 -7.26
C GLY A 88 -14.87 -4.93 -7.26
N THR A 89 -14.33 -4.48 -8.38
CA THR A 89 -12.96 -3.96 -8.45
C THR A 89 -12.80 -2.90 -7.35
N PRO A 90 -11.75 -2.98 -6.52
CA PRO A 90 -11.51 -1.98 -5.48
C PRO A 90 -11.48 -0.57 -6.08
N PRO A 91 -11.93 0.47 -5.34
CA PRO A 91 -11.85 1.85 -5.80
C PRO A 91 -10.44 2.20 -6.27
N ILE A 92 -10.31 2.99 -7.34
CA ILE A 92 -9.01 3.33 -7.97
C ILE A 92 -7.98 3.88 -6.97
N CYS A 93 -8.43 4.63 -5.96
CA CYS A 93 -7.56 5.17 -4.92
C CYS A 93 -6.97 4.08 -4.03
N ARG A 94 -7.73 3.02 -3.72
CA ARG A 94 -7.26 1.87 -2.94
C ARG A 94 -6.22 1.11 -3.74
N GLN A 95 -6.47 0.86 -5.02
CA GLN A 95 -5.51 0.20 -5.91
C GLN A 95 -4.21 1.02 -6.04
N ALA A 96 -4.32 2.33 -6.24
CA ALA A 96 -3.16 3.22 -6.29
C ALA A 96 -2.35 3.21 -4.99
N GLN A 97 -3.03 3.20 -3.83
CA GLN A 97 -2.39 3.11 -2.52
C GLN A 97 -1.65 1.77 -2.36
N THR A 98 -2.26 0.66 -2.75
CA THR A 98 -1.60 -0.66 -2.74
C THR A 98 -0.35 -0.65 -3.61
N LYS A 99 -0.44 -0.17 -4.86
CA LYS A 99 0.73 -0.15 -5.77
C LYS A 99 1.84 0.79 -5.28
N LEU A 100 1.48 1.89 -4.63
CA LEU A 100 2.43 2.76 -3.97
C LEU A 100 3.19 2.03 -2.85
N GLU A 101 2.46 1.32 -1.99
CA GLU A 101 3.05 0.53 -0.91
C GLU A 101 3.97 -0.57 -1.46
N VAL A 102 3.54 -1.31 -2.50
CA VAL A 102 4.38 -2.31 -3.20
C VAL A 102 5.70 -1.70 -3.66
N ALA A 103 5.63 -0.55 -4.34
CA ALA A 103 6.81 0.11 -4.86
C ALA A 103 7.78 0.49 -3.73
N LEU A 104 7.29 1.09 -2.64
CA LEU A 104 8.14 1.47 -1.52
C LEU A 104 8.83 0.28 -0.85
N TYR A 105 8.10 -0.83 -0.64
CA TYR A 105 8.71 -2.06 -0.12
C TYR A 105 9.79 -2.61 -1.04
N MET A 106 9.51 -2.72 -2.35
CA MET A 106 10.47 -3.20 -3.34
C MET A 106 11.80 -2.43 -3.33
N PHE A 107 11.77 -1.14 -2.97
CA PHE A 107 12.97 -0.31 -2.88
C PHE A 107 13.75 -0.46 -1.58
N LEU A 108 13.18 -1.06 -0.52
CA LEU A 108 13.87 -1.22 0.77
C LEU A 108 15.09 -2.15 0.67
N TRP A 109 15.07 -3.12 -0.23
CA TRP A 109 16.19 -4.03 -0.53
C TRP A 109 16.91 -3.68 -1.83
N SER A 110 16.81 -2.42 -2.29
CA SER A 110 17.58 -1.93 -3.43
C SER A 110 19.10 -2.00 -3.16
N PRO A 111 19.92 -2.30 -4.18
CA PRO A 111 21.37 -2.16 -4.04
C PRO A 111 21.83 -0.70 -3.87
N ASP A 112 21.06 0.26 -4.38
CA ASP A 112 21.31 1.68 -4.21
C ASP A 112 20.83 2.17 -2.83
N THR A 113 21.77 2.64 -2.01
CA THR A 113 21.50 3.12 -0.65
C THR A 113 20.65 4.39 -0.66
N GLU A 114 20.84 5.26 -1.66
CA GLU A 114 20.05 6.49 -1.79
C GLU A 114 18.58 6.16 -2.10
N ALA A 115 18.33 5.18 -2.98
CA ALA A 115 16.97 4.70 -3.25
C ALA A 115 16.29 4.19 -1.98
N VAL A 116 17.00 3.39 -1.18
CA VAL A 116 16.49 2.87 0.10
C VAL A 116 16.11 4.03 1.03
N LEU A 117 16.99 5.01 1.22
CA LEU A 117 16.75 6.16 2.09
C LEU A 117 15.59 7.03 1.61
N VAL A 118 15.47 7.26 0.29
CA VAL A 118 14.34 8.00 -0.29
C VAL A 118 13.03 7.23 -0.07
N ALA A 119 12.98 5.93 -0.35
CA ALA A 119 11.80 5.10 -0.10
C ALA A 119 11.40 5.11 1.38
N MET A 120 12.39 4.99 2.28
CA MET A 120 12.18 5.11 3.73
C MET A 120 11.58 6.46 4.12
N SER A 121 12.04 7.56 3.51
CA SER A 121 11.47 8.88 3.76
C SER A 121 10.02 9.01 3.26
N CYS A 122 9.64 8.34 2.17
CA CYS A 122 8.28 8.35 1.66
C CYS A 122 7.25 7.74 2.63
N PHE A 123 7.66 6.79 3.48
CA PHE A 123 6.78 6.25 4.52
C PHE A 123 6.33 7.33 5.52
N ARG A 124 7.13 8.39 5.75
CA ARG A 124 6.69 9.55 6.56
C ARG A 124 5.45 10.17 5.97
N HIS A 125 5.43 10.41 4.66
CA HIS A 125 4.32 11.07 4.00
C HIS A 125 3.07 10.19 3.96
N LEU A 126 3.21 8.87 3.91
CA LEU A 126 2.07 7.96 4.10
C LEU A 126 1.48 8.08 5.52
N CYS A 127 2.32 8.19 6.54
CA CYS A 127 1.87 8.37 7.92
C CYS A 127 1.19 9.73 8.11
N GLU A 128 1.80 10.81 7.60
CA GLU A 128 1.20 12.15 7.61
C GLU A 128 -0.17 12.16 6.91
N GLU A 129 -0.29 11.45 5.79
CA GLU A 129 -1.56 11.32 5.06
C GLU A 129 -2.64 10.64 5.92
N ALA A 130 -2.28 9.58 6.62
CA ALA A 130 -3.17 8.88 7.55
C ALA A 130 -3.58 9.80 8.71
N ASP A 131 -2.64 10.54 9.31
CA ASP A 131 -2.92 11.50 10.39
C ASP A 131 -3.90 12.60 9.96
N ILE A 132 -3.75 13.12 8.73
CA ILE A 132 -4.67 14.11 8.16
C ILE A 132 -6.10 13.56 8.11
N ARG A 133 -6.27 12.31 7.69
CA ARG A 133 -7.58 11.63 7.57
C ARG A 133 -8.18 11.23 8.92
N CYS A 134 -7.37 10.80 9.89
CA CYS A 134 -7.84 10.39 11.22
C CYS A 134 -8.49 11.53 12.00
N GLY A 135 -7.93 12.74 11.91
CA GLY A 135 -8.51 13.89 12.59
C GLY A 135 -9.81 14.41 11.98
N VAL A 136 -10.53 13.60 11.19
CA VAL A 136 -11.87 13.87 10.65
C VAL A 136 -12.96 13.23 11.52
N ASP A 137 -12.75 12.01 12.06
CA ASP A 137 -13.81 11.20 12.70
C ASP A 137 -13.40 10.51 14.04
N GLU A 138 -12.33 10.94 14.72
CA GLU A 138 -11.75 10.24 15.90
C GLU A 138 -11.37 8.76 15.63
N VAL A 139 -11.17 8.41 14.36
CA VAL A 139 -10.81 7.06 13.92
C VAL A 139 -9.31 6.82 14.11
N SER A 140 -8.96 5.68 14.71
CA SER A 140 -7.56 5.25 14.88
C SER A 140 -6.78 5.24 13.57
N VAL A 141 -5.53 5.73 13.60
CA VAL A 141 -4.61 5.74 12.45
C VAL A 141 -4.31 4.35 11.91
N HIS A 142 -4.41 3.34 12.77
CA HIS A 142 -4.22 1.95 12.39
C HIS A 142 -5.31 1.42 11.44
N ASN A 143 -6.49 2.06 11.39
CA ASN A 143 -7.54 1.67 10.43
C ASN A 143 -7.17 2.07 8.99
N PHE A 144 -6.37 3.13 8.82
CA PHE A 144 -5.89 3.57 7.51
C PHE A 144 -4.51 3.00 7.18
N LEU A 145 -3.68 2.81 8.21
CA LEU A 145 -2.30 2.38 8.08
C LEU A 145 -1.94 1.42 9.23
N PRO A 146 -2.27 0.12 9.11
CA PRO A 146 -2.08 -0.85 10.19
C PRO A 146 -0.65 -0.87 10.76
N ASN A 147 0.35 -0.72 9.89
CA ASN A 147 1.78 -0.75 10.23
C ASN A 147 2.39 0.65 10.51
N TYR A 148 1.58 1.63 10.94
CA TYR A 148 1.99 3.02 11.18
C TYR A 148 3.31 3.16 11.95
N ASN A 149 3.43 2.48 13.09
CA ASN A 149 4.62 2.58 13.95
C ASN A 149 5.90 2.15 13.21
N THR A 150 5.85 1.04 12.48
CA THR A 150 7.00 0.55 11.70
C THR A 150 7.34 1.51 10.56
N PHE A 151 6.34 2.12 9.91
CA PHE A 151 6.54 3.11 8.84
C PHE A 151 7.16 4.41 9.37
N MET A 152 6.71 4.86 10.54
CA MET A 152 7.30 6.01 11.22
C MET A 152 8.77 5.78 11.56
N GLU A 153 9.12 4.54 11.95
CA GLU A 153 10.49 4.14 12.24
C GLU A 153 11.36 4.04 11.00
N PHE A 154 10.87 3.48 9.88
CA PHE A 154 11.59 3.53 8.59
C PHE A 154 11.99 4.97 8.27
N ALA A 155 11.03 5.90 8.34
CA ALA A 155 11.28 7.30 8.10
C ALA A 155 12.18 7.98 9.15
N SER A 156 12.29 7.45 10.37
CA SER A 156 13.25 7.96 11.35
C SER A 156 14.68 7.59 10.97
N VAL A 157 14.88 6.34 10.51
CA VAL A 157 16.19 5.82 10.12
C VAL A 157 16.71 6.53 8.87
N SER A 158 15.83 6.97 7.96
CA SER A 158 16.25 7.71 6.75
C SER A 158 16.95 9.04 7.03
N ASN A 159 16.76 9.61 8.23
CA ASN A 159 17.37 10.89 8.64
C ASN A 159 18.68 10.71 9.42
N MET A 160 19.08 9.49 9.74
CA MET A 160 20.31 9.23 10.48
C MET A 160 21.52 9.31 9.55
N MET A 161 22.61 9.97 10.00
CA MET A 161 23.87 10.05 9.25
C MET A 161 24.45 8.66 8.93
N SER A 162 25.14 8.61 7.77
CA SER A 162 25.48 7.42 7.00
C SER A 162 26.04 6.25 7.81
N THR A 163 25.17 5.30 8.14
CA THR A 163 25.61 3.94 8.43
C THR A 163 25.80 3.25 7.07
N GLY A 164 26.91 2.53 6.84
CA GLY A 164 27.18 1.89 5.56
C GLY A 164 26.08 0.91 5.12
N ARG A 165 26.02 0.57 3.82
CA ARG A 165 24.95 -0.23 3.19
C ARG A 165 24.53 -1.47 4.00
N ALA A 166 25.49 -2.25 4.48
CA ALA A 166 25.20 -3.47 5.26
C ALA A 166 24.49 -3.18 6.59
N ALA A 167 24.89 -2.10 7.28
CA ALA A 167 24.26 -1.70 8.53
C ALA A 167 22.85 -1.14 8.29
N LEU A 168 22.65 -0.36 7.22
CA LEU A 168 21.31 0.09 6.83
C LEU A 168 20.40 -1.10 6.51
N GLN A 169 20.86 -2.03 5.68
CA GLN A 169 20.10 -3.24 5.36
C GLN A 169 19.77 -4.06 6.59
N LYS A 170 20.71 -4.23 7.54
CA LYS A 170 20.42 -4.90 8.82
C LYS A 170 19.29 -4.22 9.60
N ARG A 171 19.25 -2.88 9.62
CA ARG A 171 18.16 -2.11 10.26
C ARG A 171 16.84 -2.27 9.52
N VAL A 172 16.84 -2.14 8.19
CA VAL A 172 15.66 -2.34 7.35
C VAL A 172 15.06 -3.73 7.58
N MET A 173 15.90 -4.77 7.56
CA MET A 173 15.47 -6.15 7.81
C MET A 173 14.94 -6.36 9.23
N ALA A 174 15.46 -5.65 10.23
CA ALA A 174 14.94 -5.71 11.60
C ALA A 174 13.54 -5.09 11.69
N LEU A 175 13.30 -3.98 10.99
CA LEU A 175 11.99 -3.33 10.93
C LEU A 175 10.96 -4.17 10.17
N LEU A 176 11.34 -4.77 9.04
CA LEU A 176 10.46 -5.64 8.26
C LEU A 176 9.90 -6.82 9.09
N ARG A 177 10.72 -7.40 9.99
CA ARG A 177 10.27 -8.49 10.87
C ARG A 177 9.25 -8.06 11.93
N ARG A 178 9.06 -6.76 12.14
CA ARG A 178 8.08 -6.21 13.09
C ARG A 178 6.73 -5.91 12.43
N ILE A 179 6.58 -6.16 11.14
CA ILE A 179 5.31 -6.03 10.45
C ILE A 179 4.44 -7.22 10.85
N GLU A 180 3.44 -6.97 11.68
CA GLU A 180 2.51 -8.00 12.18
C GLU A 180 1.26 -8.11 11.30
N HIS A 181 0.87 -7.03 10.63
CA HIS A 181 -0.33 -6.98 9.81
C HIS A 181 0.02 -7.07 8.32
N PRO A 182 -0.25 -8.22 7.66
CA PRO A 182 -0.07 -8.33 6.22
C PRO A 182 -1.06 -7.39 5.51
N THR A 183 -0.53 -6.53 4.66
CA THR A 183 -1.30 -5.69 3.74
C THR A 183 -1.21 -6.29 2.35
N ALA A 184 -2.18 -6.00 1.48
CA ALA A 184 -2.11 -6.42 0.08
C ALA A 184 -0.80 -5.95 -0.59
N GLY A 185 -0.33 -4.74 -0.25
CA GLY A 185 0.91 -4.20 -0.81
C GLY A 185 2.18 -4.89 -0.30
N ASN A 186 2.25 -5.22 0.99
CA ASN A 186 3.38 -5.98 1.55
C ASN A 186 3.43 -7.40 0.97
N THR A 187 2.30 -8.09 0.96
CA THR A 187 2.21 -9.47 0.43
C THR A 187 2.63 -9.51 -1.04
N GLU A 188 2.10 -8.62 -1.88
CA GLU A 188 2.47 -8.55 -3.30
C GLU A 188 3.97 -8.25 -3.49
N ALA A 189 4.55 -7.31 -2.72
CA ALA A 189 5.98 -7.01 -2.81
C ALA A 189 6.88 -8.19 -2.41
N TRP A 190 6.45 -8.96 -1.39
CA TRP A 190 7.15 -10.16 -0.96
C TRP A 190 7.09 -11.26 -2.02
N GLU A 191 5.90 -11.53 -2.57
CA GLU A 191 5.70 -12.52 -3.63
C GLU A 191 6.54 -12.21 -4.87
N ASP A 192 6.53 -10.96 -5.32
CA ASP A 192 7.35 -10.48 -6.44
C ASP A 192 8.85 -10.67 -6.19
N THR A 193 9.29 -10.38 -4.96
CA THR A 193 10.69 -10.53 -4.56
C THR A 193 11.10 -11.98 -4.51
N HIS A 194 10.23 -12.84 -3.95
CA HIS A 194 10.45 -14.28 -3.89
C HIS A 194 10.51 -14.89 -5.30
N ALA A 195 9.61 -14.51 -6.21
CA ALA A 195 9.61 -14.97 -7.59
C ALA A 195 10.91 -14.57 -8.34
N LYS A 196 11.36 -13.32 -8.19
CA LYS A 196 12.63 -12.84 -8.76
C LYS A 196 13.83 -13.59 -8.17
N TRP A 197 13.83 -13.81 -6.86
CA TRP A 197 14.87 -14.57 -6.19
C TRP A 197 14.92 -16.02 -6.66
N GLU A 198 13.78 -16.68 -6.83
CA GLU A 198 13.71 -18.06 -7.29
C GLU A 198 14.27 -18.20 -8.72
N GLN A 199 13.88 -17.28 -9.62
CA GLN A 199 14.40 -17.22 -10.98
C GLN A 199 15.93 -16.99 -11.00
N ALA A 200 16.42 -16.01 -10.25
CA ALA A 200 17.84 -15.72 -10.16
C ALA A 200 18.64 -16.91 -9.58
N THR A 201 18.09 -17.58 -8.56
CA THR A 201 18.72 -18.75 -7.94
C THR A 201 18.80 -19.92 -8.92
N LYS A 202 17.73 -20.21 -9.67
CA LYS A 202 17.73 -21.23 -10.73
C LYS A 202 18.80 -20.93 -11.79
N LEU A 203 18.98 -19.67 -12.19
CA LEU A 203 20.03 -19.27 -13.14
C LEU A 203 21.43 -19.45 -12.58
N ILE A 204 21.67 -19.06 -11.32
CA ILE A 204 22.97 -19.18 -10.66
C ILE A 204 23.36 -20.64 -10.47
N LEU A 205 22.43 -21.49 -10.02
CA LEU A 205 22.70 -22.92 -9.78
C LEU A 205 22.92 -23.70 -11.07
N ASN A 206 22.22 -23.34 -12.15
CA ASN A 206 22.34 -23.98 -13.46
C ASN A 206 23.34 -23.26 -14.37
N TYR A 207 24.11 -22.31 -13.85
CA TYR A 207 25.09 -21.58 -14.64
C TYR A 207 26.14 -22.57 -15.21
N PRO A 208 26.35 -22.65 -16.54
CA PRO A 208 27.25 -23.62 -17.13
C PRO A 208 28.68 -23.46 -16.58
N LYS A 209 29.29 -24.54 -16.08
CA LYS A 209 30.66 -24.55 -15.55
C LYS A 209 31.75 -24.83 -16.61
N THR A 210 31.49 -24.66 -17.89
CA THR A 210 32.40 -25.08 -18.99
C THR A 210 32.43 -23.97 -20.04
N LYS A 211 33.55 -23.34 -20.45
CA LYS A 211 34.94 -23.80 -20.58
C LYS A 211 35.93 -22.62 -20.37
N MET A 212 36.85 -22.72 -19.40
CA MET A 212 38.23 -22.30 -19.67
C MET A 212 38.90 -23.55 -20.21
N GLU A 213 38.78 -23.75 -21.52
CA GLU A 213 39.54 -24.79 -22.21
C GLU A 213 40.98 -24.27 -22.32
N ASP A 214 41.93 -25.06 -21.81
CA ASP A 214 43.36 -24.86 -21.97
C ASP A 214 43.68 -24.57 -23.44
N GLY A 215 44.06 -23.33 -23.71
CA GLY A 215 44.69 -22.92 -24.96
C GLY A 215 46.17 -22.68 -24.72
N GLN A 216 46.92 -23.73 -24.42
CA GLN A 216 48.37 -23.73 -24.51
C GLN A 216 48.78 -24.44 -25.80
N VAL A 217 49.09 -23.65 -26.84
CA VAL A 217 50.17 -23.90 -27.81
C VAL A 217 50.75 -22.55 -28.23
#